data_AF-A0A4S4E963-F1
#
_entry.id   AF-A0A4S4E963-F1
#
_cell.length_a   1.000
_cell.length_b   1.000
_cell.length_c   1.000
_cell.angle_alpha   90.00
_cell.angle_beta   90.00
_cell.angle_gamma   90.00
#
_symmetry.space_group_name_H-M   'P 1'
#
loop_
_entity.id
_entity.type
_entity.pdbx_description
1 polymer ?
#
loop_
_entity_poly.entity_id
_entity_poly.type
_entity_poly.pdbx_seq_one_letter_code
_entity_poly.pdbx_strand_id
1 'polypeptide(L)'
;MRSIIHADNTDHNAVQIPPAVRNTRLLYVGPVVLLLLRITTASSLVSLQKNSLVSLAAMDDVRATTAWVASRSSHVSVDSSGIERVVDTIKDSIPKVDWDFEGIHYFDNGPLTVQYLFVLDALNFCFWPDKDLSYDHLASGLKAALQNDKSVFDADRLQKYTGPELRKLLKWPRPLPLEDERVRLLHEVGLELERNFEGKASNLVDSCGKSAVKLVTLVTRHFPGFRDHSVYKGHQVFLYKRAQIFAADLLGAFKGKGYGEFNDKGAITIFADYIVPAVLRQLGVLRYSSALAGTIEAEGEIDSGSEEEVELRACSVYAVEKMRELVWKKFGKQSIMAGPQGLTLTCVGGLSVTEAATGAAIKT
;
A
#
# COMPACT_ATOMS: atom_id res chain seq x y z
N MET A 1 -44.12 -5.06 34.03
CA MET A 1 -44.32 -6.12 35.06
C MET A 1 -43.60 -7.37 34.57
N ARG A 2 -42.90 -8.05 35.50
CA ARG A 2 -42.04 -9.25 35.38
C ARG A 2 -42.58 -10.32 34.40
N SER A 3 -41.79 -11.15 33.70
CA SER A 3 -40.92 -12.28 34.17
C SER A 3 -40.27 -12.91 32.90
N ILE A 4 -38.97 -13.15 32.67
CA ILE A 4 -37.95 -14.14 33.12
C ILE A 4 -38.33 -15.67 33.13
N ILE A 5 -37.43 -16.49 32.51
CA ILE A 5 -37.03 -17.93 32.74
C ILE A 5 -37.78 -19.01 31.90
N HIS A 6 -37.26 -20.09 31.26
CA HIS A 6 -35.95 -20.74 30.92
C HIS A 6 -36.17 -21.67 29.68
N ALA A 7 -35.22 -21.77 28.72
CA ALA A 7 -34.30 -22.90 28.41
C ALA A 7 -34.93 -24.27 28.00
N ASP A 8 -34.70 -24.71 26.74
CA ASP A 8 -34.07 -26.03 26.47
C ASP A 8 -33.61 -26.22 24.99
N ASN A 9 -32.58 -27.06 24.85
CA ASN A 9 -31.77 -27.42 23.67
C ASN A 9 -32.51 -28.12 22.51
N THR A 10 -32.10 -27.86 21.24
CA THR A 10 -31.53 -28.84 20.28
C THR A 10 -31.39 -28.25 18.85
N ASP A 11 -30.47 -28.86 18.09
CA ASP A 11 -29.78 -28.39 16.89
C ASP A 11 -30.57 -27.95 15.65
N HIS A 12 -29.81 -27.24 14.79
CA HIS A 12 -30.00 -26.98 13.37
C HIS A 12 -31.06 -25.94 12.98
N ASN A 13 -30.60 -24.70 12.76
CA ASN A 13 -30.87 -24.01 11.50
C ASN A 13 -29.85 -22.89 11.26
N ALA A 14 -29.21 -22.97 10.09
CA ALA A 14 -28.31 -21.97 9.55
C ALA A 14 -29.01 -20.60 9.46
N VAL A 15 -28.49 -19.62 10.18
CA VAL A 15 -28.87 -18.22 9.99
C VAL A 15 -27.91 -17.63 8.97
N GLN A 16 -28.45 -17.37 7.78
CA GLN A 16 -27.79 -16.62 6.72
C GLN A 16 -27.34 -15.25 7.23
N ILE A 17 -26.05 -14.98 7.11
CA ILE A 17 -25.46 -13.66 7.34
C ILE A 17 -25.34 -12.95 5.97
N PRO A 18 -25.78 -11.68 5.83
CA PRO A 18 -25.78 -10.96 4.55
C PRO A 18 -24.35 -10.79 3.97
N PRO A 19 -24.18 -10.86 2.64
CA PRO A 19 -22.87 -10.84 2.00
C PRO A 19 -22.34 -9.40 1.86
N ALA A 20 -21.51 -8.95 2.80
CA ALA A 20 -20.73 -7.71 2.65
C ALA A 20 -19.22 -7.90 2.85
N VAL A 21 -18.75 -9.14 3.02
CA VAL A 21 -17.31 -9.49 3.09
C VAL A 21 -16.96 -10.64 2.13
N ARG A 22 -17.90 -11.09 1.30
CA ARG A 22 -17.63 -12.12 0.26
C ARG A 22 -16.83 -11.60 -0.94
N ASN A 23 -16.76 -10.28 -1.13
CA ASN A 23 -16.18 -9.67 -2.33
C ASN A 23 -14.92 -8.84 -2.10
N THR A 24 -14.45 -8.67 -0.86
CA THR A 24 -13.06 -8.28 -0.61
C THR A 24 -12.19 -9.51 -0.80
N ARG A 25 -12.17 -10.02 -2.04
CA ARG A 25 -11.22 -11.04 -2.47
C ARG A 25 -9.84 -10.56 -2.03
N LEU A 26 -9.03 -11.51 -1.57
CA LEU A 26 -7.60 -11.43 -1.24
C LEU A 26 -6.69 -10.83 -2.35
N LEU A 27 -7.24 -10.09 -3.32
CA LEU A 27 -6.57 -9.51 -4.48
C LEU A 27 -5.61 -8.37 -4.11
N TYR A 28 -5.71 -7.81 -2.90
CA TYR A 28 -4.70 -6.92 -2.33
C TYR A 28 -3.70 -7.59 -1.36
N VAL A 29 -3.81 -8.90 -1.13
CA VAL A 29 -2.76 -9.68 -0.44
C VAL A 29 -1.66 -10.09 -1.42
N GLY A 30 -2.00 -10.22 -2.71
CA GLY A 30 -1.03 -10.43 -3.79
C GLY A 30 0.09 -9.38 -3.82
N PRO A 31 -0.22 -8.06 -3.81
CA PRO A 31 0.76 -6.97 -3.74
C PRO A 31 1.56 -6.87 -2.45
N VAL A 32 0.98 -7.22 -1.29
CA VAL A 32 1.70 -7.20 0.01
C VAL A 32 2.77 -8.30 0.04
N VAL A 33 2.44 -9.47 -0.49
CA VAL A 33 3.40 -10.55 -0.79
C VAL A 33 4.33 -10.18 -1.95
N LEU A 34 3.88 -9.39 -2.93
CA LEU A 34 4.67 -8.94 -4.08
C LEU A 34 5.77 -7.94 -3.72
N LEU A 35 5.47 -7.05 -2.78
CA LEU A 35 6.39 -6.03 -2.29
C LEU A 35 7.39 -6.64 -1.30
N LEU A 36 6.96 -7.65 -0.53
CA LEU A 36 7.88 -8.56 0.17
C LEU A 36 8.88 -9.26 -0.78
N LEU A 37 8.54 -9.45 -2.06
CA LEU A 37 9.27 -10.35 -2.98
C LEU A 37 9.91 -9.70 -4.22
N ARG A 38 9.65 -8.43 -4.55
CA ARG A 38 10.37 -7.72 -5.63
C ARG A 38 11.60 -6.94 -5.16
N ILE A 39 11.78 -6.76 -3.85
CA ILE A 39 12.92 -6.04 -3.27
C ILE A 39 14.21 -6.92 -3.28
N THR A 40 14.12 -8.23 -3.53
CA THR A 40 15.26 -9.15 -3.51
C THR A 40 16.07 -9.25 -4.81
N THR A 41 15.85 -8.39 -5.81
CA THR A 41 16.70 -8.36 -7.02
C THR A 41 17.42 -7.02 -7.23
N ALA A 42 18.75 -7.11 -7.22
CA ALA A 42 19.78 -6.14 -7.60
C ALA A 42 20.25 -5.14 -6.52
N SER A 43 21.13 -5.60 -5.63
CA SER A 43 22.26 -4.77 -5.18
C SER A 43 23.48 -5.11 -6.03
N SER A 44 23.71 -4.32 -7.08
CA SER A 44 25.07 -4.12 -7.61
C SER A 44 25.74 -3.09 -6.71
N LEU A 45 26.73 -3.54 -5.93
CA LEU A 45 27.74 -2.67 -5.32
C LEU A 45 28.43 -1.91 -6.45
N VAL A 46 28.07 -0.64 -6.64
CA VAL A 46 28.84 0.31 -7.46
C VAL A 46 29.32 1.41 -6.53
N SER A 47 30.64 1.56 -6.48
CA SER A 47 31.38 2.67 -5.87
C SER A 47 30.71 4.02 -6.14
N LEU A 48 30.12 4.63 -5.11
CA LEU A 48 29.53 5.97 -5.20
C LEU A 48 30.58 7.04 -4.89
N GLN A 49 30.84 7.89 -5.89
CA GLN A 49 31.50 9.17 -5.73
C GLN A 49 30.68 10.10 -4.83
N LYS A 50 31.39 10.90 -4.03
CA LYS A 50 30.97 11.68 -2.83
C LYS A 50 29.88 12.76 -2.97
N ASN A 51 29.06 12.81 -4.03
CA ASN A 51 28.09 13.91 -4.22
C ASN A 51 26.60 13.55 -3.95
N SER A 52 26.29 12.42 -3.30
CA SER A 52 24.91 11.89 -3.17
C SER A 52 24.35 11.74 -1.75
N LEU A 53 24.84 12.50 -0.76
CA LEU A 53 24.47 12.26 0.66
C LEU A 53 22.99 12.51 1.00
N VAL A 54 22.23 13.24 0.18
CA VAL A 54 20.82 13.59 0.48
C VAL A 54 19.82 12.56 -0.09
N SER A 55 20.20 11.73 -1.07
CA SER A 55 19.24 10.89 -1.81
C SER A 55 19.08 9.45 -1.28
N LEU A 56 19.81 9.05 -0.24
CA LEU A 56 19.66 7.74 0.43
C LEU A 56 18.89 7.84 1.76
N ALA A 57 18.78 9.05 2.34
CA ALA A 57 18.24 9.26 3.67
C ALA A 57 16.78 8.82 3.81
N ALA A 58 15.91 9.11 2.84
CA ALA A 58 14.45 8.94 3.04
C ALA A 58 14.03 7.50 3.37
N MET A 59 14.58 6.49 2.68
CA MET A 59 14.23 5.09 2.97
C MET A 59 15.00 4.52 4.16
N ASP A 60 16.19 5.04 4.44
CA ASP A 60 16.93 4.70 5.65
C ASP A 60 16.21 5.25 6.90
N ASP A 61 15.63 6.45 6.81
CA ASP A 61 14.81 7.05 7.85
C ASP A 61 13.53 6.24 8.11
N VAL A 62 12.84 5.77 7.05
CA VAL A 62 11.70 4.86 7.18
C VAL A 62 12.11 3.60 7.95
N ARG A 63 13.20 2.92 7.53
CA ARG A 63 13.67 1.70 8.21
C ARG A 63 14.09 1.96 9.65
N ALA A 64 14.88 3.00 9.88
CA ALA A 64 15.44 3.30 11.20
C ALA A 64 14.34 3.69 12.19
N THR A 65 13.41 4.57 11.79
CA THR A 65 12.34 5.03 12.67
C THR A 65 11.30 3.94 12.91
N THR A 66 10.96 3.12 11.92
CA THR A 66 10.03 2.00 12.12
C THR A 66 10.62 0.88 12.98
N ALA A 67 11.92 0.58 12.84
CA ALA A 67 12.62 -0.32 13.75
C ALA A 67 12.68 0.23 15.18
N TRP A 68 12.86 1.55 15.34
CA TRP A 68 12.84 2.20 16.64
C TRP A 68 11.47 2.06 17.33
N VAL A 69 10.37 2.29 16.59
CA VAL A 69 8.99 2.06 17.10
C VAL A 69 8.79 0.60 17.49
N ALA A 70 9.12 -0.35 16.61
CA ALA A 70 8.92 -1.78 16.86
C ALA A 70 9.69 -2.31 18.09
N SER A 71 10.78 -1.64 18.48
CA SER A 71 11.54 -1.98 19.70
C SER A 71 10.93 -1.44 21.00
N ARG A 72 9.91 -0.58 20.91
CA ARG A 72 9.30 0.17 22.03
C ARG A 72 7.77 0.08 22.04
N SER A 73 7.21 -0.71 21.14
CA SER A 73 5.78 -0.89 20.96
C SER A 73 5.15 -1.64 22.13
N SER A 74 3.95 -1.22 22.53
CA SER A 74 3.17 -1.83 23.63
C SER A 74 1.88 -2.49 23.16
N HIS A 75 1.34 -2.09 22.02
CA HIS A 75 0.10 -2.57 21.43
C HIS A 75 0.33 -3.59 20.32
N VAL A 76 1.45 -3.50 19.60
CA VAL A 76 1.82 -4.43 18.52
C VAL A 76 3.20 -5.00 18.76
N SER A 77 3.36 -6.31 18.62
CA SER A 77 4.67 -6.98 18.69
C SER A 77 4.91 -7.84 17.46
N VAL A 78 6.19 -7.93 17.05
CA VAL A 78 6.62 -8.72 15.90
C VAL A 78 7.14 -10.08 16.38
N ASP A 79 6.47 -11.16 15.97
CA ASP A 79 6.82 -12.53 16.32
C ASP A 79 7.86 -13.09 15.35
N SER A 80 9.09 -13.26 15.86
CA SER A 80 10.21 -13.82 15.07
C SER A 80 9.94 -15.25 14.60
N SER A 81 9.22 -16.06 15.38
CA SER A 81 8.83 -17.42 14.96
C SER A 81 7.80 -17.38 13.82
N GLY A 82 6.93 -16.36 13.82
CA GLY A 82 6.01 -16.10 12.71
C GLY A 82 6.72 -15.76 11.43
N ILE A 83 7.73 -14.88 11.52
CA ILE A 83 8.62 -14.54 10.40
C ILE A 83 9.29 -15.80 9.84
N GLU A 84 9.87 -16.64 10.69
CA GLU A 84 10.53 -17.87 10.24
C GLU A 84 9.57 -18.82 9.50
N ARG A 85 8.38 -19.07 10.07
CA ARG A 85 7.35 -19.91 9.45
C ARG A 85 6.93 -19.40 8.07
N VAL A 86 6.70 -18.10 7.95
CA VAL A 86 6.32 -17.48 6.66
C VAL A 86 7.46 -17.63 5.64
N VAL A 87 8.69 -17.30 6.03
CA VAL A 87 9.85 -17.39 5.13
C VAL A 87 10.12 -18.83 4.67
N ASP A 88 9.95 -19.82 5.56
CA ASP A 88 10.11 -21.24 5.20
C ASP A 88 9.03 -21.73 4.23
N THR A 89 7.82 -21.18 4.31
CA THR A 89 6.70 -21.53 3.41
C THR A 89 6.89 -20.95 2.00
N ILE A 90 7.58 -19.82 1.86
CA ILE A 90 7.74 -19.10 0.58
C ILE A 90 8.82 -19.72 -0.32
N LYS A 91 9.68 -20.59 0.22
CA LYS A 91 10.87 -21.16 -0.44
C LYS A 91 10.66 -21.62 -1.90
N ASP A 92 9.52 -22.22 -2.21
CA ASP A 92 9.25 -22.85 -3.51
C ASP A 92 8.08 -22.23 -4.29
N SER A 93 7.43 -21.18 -3.76
CA SER A 93 6.13 -20.70 -4.24
C SER A 93 6.02 -19.18 -4.24
N ILE A 94 6.99 -18.47 -4.84
CA ILE A 94 6.87 -17.02 -5.06
C ILE A 94 5.96 -16.81 -6.28
N PRO A 95 4.71 -16.32 -6.09
CA PRO A 95 3.82 -16.11 -7.22
C PRO A 95 4.33 -14.95 -8.08
N LYS A 96 4.31 -15.13 -9.40
CA LYS A 96 4.46 -14.02 -10.33
C LYS A 96 3.14 -13.25 -10.38
N VAL A 97 3.14 -12.01 -9.92
CA VAL A 97 1.98 -11.12 -10.04
C VAL A 97 2.27 -10.03 -11.06
N ASP A 98 1.29 -9.82 -11.93
CA ASP A 98 1.25 -8.74 -12.90
C ASP A 98 0.55 -7.53 -12.28
N TRP A 99 1.07 -6.33 -12.56
CA TRP A 99 0.61 -5.08 -11.96
C TRP A 99 -0.86 -4.78 -12.28
N ASP A 100 -1.28 -4.98 -13.54
CA ASP A 100 -2.67 -4.79 -13.97
C ASP A 100 -3.39 -6.13 -14.16
N PHE A 101 -3.34 -6.99 -13.14
CA PHE A 101 -3.95 -8.33 -13.20
C PHE A 101 -5.44 -8.28 -13.58
N GLU A 102 -6.17 -7.26 -13.11
CA GLU A 102 -7.62 -7.12 -13.29
C GLU A 102 -7.99 -6.23 -14.47
N GLY A 103 -7.03 -5.59 -15.13
CA GLY A 103 -7.32 -4.65 -16.22
C GLY A 103 -8.01 -3.36 -15.75
N ILE A 104 -7.89 -2.99 -14.47
CA ILE A 104 -8.56 -1.83 -13.86
C ILE A 104 -7.76 -0.53 -14.03
N HIS A 105 -6.48 -0.61 -14.39
CA HIS A 105 -5.63 0.56 -14.51
C HIS A 105 -5.57 1.11 -15.95
N TYR A 106 -5.36 2.43 -16.07
CA TYR A 106 -5.07 3.05 -17.35
C TYR A 106 -3.61 2.78 -17.75
N PHE A 107 -3.38 2.42 -19.01
CA PHE A 107 -2.03 2.27 -19.54
C PHE A 107 -1.98 2.65 -21.03
N ASP A 108 -1.11 3.59 -21.37
CA ASP A 108 -0.82 4.03 -22.75
C ASP A 108 0.67 3.95 -23.10
N ASN A 109 1.49 3.37 -22.20
CA ASN A 109 2.94 3.34 -22.32
C ASN A 109 3.57 4.75 -22.49
N GLY A 110 2.89 5.79 -22.00
CA GLY A 110 3.24 7.19 -22.20
C GLY A 110 3.00 8.05 -20.96
N PRO A 111 3.11 9.39 -21.11
CA PRO A 111 3.03 10.32 -20.00
C PRO A 111 1.63 10.37 -19.33
N LEU A 112 0.55 10.00 -20.03
CA LEU A 112 -0.78 9.97 -19.41
C LEU A 112 -0.90 8.83 -18.39
N THR A 113 -0.21 7.71 -18.60
CA THR A 113 -0.07 6.68 -17.55
C THR A 113 0.57 7.28 -16.30
N VAL A 114 1.67 8.03 -16.45
CA VAL A 114 2.36 8.65 -15.30
C VAL A 114 1.44 9.65 -14.57
N GLN A 115 0.71 10.48 -15.31
CA GLN A 115 -0.26 11.43 -14.76
C GLN A 115 -1.39 10.71 -14.01
N TYR A 116 -1.95 9.65 -14.61
CA TYR A 116 -2.97 8.81 -14.01
C TYR A 116 -2.51 8.20 -12.69
N LEU A 117 -1.33 7.57 -12.67
CA LEU A 117 -0.79 6.93 -11.47
C LEU A 117 -0.58 7.94 -10.35
N PHE A 118 -0.06 9.13 -10.68
CA PHE A 118 0.17 10.14 -9.65
C PHE A 118 -1.14 10.64 -9.02
N VAL A 119 -2.21 10.82 -9.82
CA VAL A 119 -3.54 11.16 -9.32
C VAL A 119 -4.18 10.02 -8.54
N LEU A 120 -4.07 8.79 -9.04
CA LEU A 120 -4.55 7.58 -8.37
C LEU A 120 -3.93 7.44 -6.98
N ASP A 121 -2.61 7.58 -6.89
CA ASP A 121 -1.87 7.43 -5.64
C ASP A 121 -2.11 8.57 -4.69
N ALA A 122 -2.27 9.81 -5.18
CA ALA A 122 -2.70 10.93 -4.36
C ALA A 122 -4.05 10.67 -3.69
N LEU A 123 -4.94 9.90 -4.33
CA LEU A 123 -6.27 9.56 -3.82
C LEU A 123 -6.32 8.20 -3.09
N ASN A 124 -5.22 7.45 -3.02
CA ASN A 124 -5.20 6.09 -2.47
C ASN A 124 -5.17 6.08 -0.92
N PHE A 125 -6.32 6.44 -0.34
CA PHE A 125 -6.62 6.44 1.10
C PHE A 125 -7.49 5.27 1.51
N CYS A 126 -7.67 5.14 2.82
CA CYS A 126 -8.69 4.28 3.41
C CYS A 126 -10.07 4.50 2.76
N PHE A 127 -10.71 3.40 2.37
CA PHE A 127 -12.03 3.36 1.75
C PHE A 127 -13.15 3.07 2.76
N TRP A 128 -12.79 2.76 4.01
CA TRP A 128 -13.73 2.66 5.12
C TRP A 128 -14.32 4.03 5.48
N PRO A 129 -15.58 4.14 5.95
CA PRO A 129 -16.52 3.06 6.29
C PRO A 129 -17.41 2.58 5.14
N ASP A 130 -17.21 3.06 3.92
CA ASP A 130 -18.07 2.68 2.80
C ASP A 130 -17.77 1.24 2.35
N LYS A 131 -18.62 0.29 2.76
CA LYS A 131 -18.44 -1.15 2.51
C LYS A 131 -18.49 -1.53 1.04
N ASP A 132 -19.09 -0.70 0.19
CA ASP A 132 -19.15 -0.95 -1.25
C ASP A 132 -17.95 -0.32 -1.98
N LEU A 133 -17.28 0.68 -1.37
CA LEU A 133 -16.17 1.37 -1.99
C LEU A 133 -14.88 0.57 -1.82
N SER A 134 -14.15 0.40 -2.92
CA SER A 134 -12.84 -0.27 -2.93
C SER A 134 -11.86 0.50 -3.80
N TYR A 135 -10.58 0.10 -3.73
CA TYR A 135 -9.54 0.58 -4.63
C TYR A 135 -9.93 0.42 -6.11
N ASP A 136 -10.58 -0.69 -6.49
CA ASP A 136 -10.94 -0.97 -7.88
C ASP A 136 -11.90 0.09 -8.44
N HIS A 137 -12.80 0.61 -7.61
CA HIS A 137 -13.71 1.69 -7.99
C HIS A 137 -12.95 2.99 -8.25
N LEU A 138 -11.94 3.30 -7.42
CA LEU A 138 -11.06 4.44 -7.64
C LEU A 138 -10.27 4.28 -8.94
N ALA A 139 -9.55 3.16 -9.09
CA ALA A 139 -8.69 2.89 -10.24
C ALA A 139 -9.46 2.86 -11.56
N SER A 140 -10.56 2.10 -11.62
CA SER A 140 -11.39 1.97 -12.82
C SER A 140 -12.18 3.25 -13.15
N GLY A 141 -12.63 3.99 -12.14
CA GLY A 141 -13.30 5.27 -12.31
C GLY A 141 -12.39 6.31 -12.95
N LEU A 142 -11.18 6.49 -12.38
CA LEU A 142 -10.16 7.38 -12.94
C LEU A 142 -9.71 6.94 -14.34
N LYS A 143 -9.58 5.63 -14.57
CA LYS A 143 -9.27 5.08 -15.90
C LYS A 143 -10.34 5.47 -16.91
N ALA A 144 -11.62 5.25 -16.59
CA ALA A 144 -12.73 5.56 -17.47
C ALA A 144 -12.82 7.06 -17.76
N ALA A 145 -12.57 7.90 -16.75
CA ALA A 145 -12.51 9.35 -16.92
C ALA A 145 -11.42 9.76 -17.93
N LEU A 146 -10.20 9.22 -17.82
CA LEU A 146 -9.09 9.52 -18.71
C LEU A 146 -9.23 8.91 -20.12
N GLN A 147 -9.98 7.82 -20.23
CA GLN A 147 -10.34 7.26 -21.54
C GLN A 147 -11.33 8.16 -22.28
N ASN A 148 -12.29 8.76 -21.57
CA ASN A 148 -13.27 9.67 -22.14
C ASN A 148 -12.69 11.05 -22.46
N ASP A 149 -11.76 11.53 -21.63
CA ASP A 149 -11.20 12.86 -21.76
C ASP A 149 -9.70 12.85 -21.37
N LYS A 150 -8.83 13.08 -22.36
CA LYS A 150 -7.37 12.99 -22.19
C LYS A 150 -6.79 14.12 -21.35
N SER A 151 -7.51 15.23 -21.18
CA SER A 151 -7.08 16.35 -20.33
C SER A 151 -7.70 16.31 -18.95
N VAL A 152 -8.45 15.25 -18.58
CA VAL A 152 -9.17 15.20 -17.30
C VAL A 152 -8.28 15.37 -16.06
N PHE A 153 -6.98 15.06 -16.19
CA PHE A 153 -5.99 15.21 -15.11
C PHE A 153 -4.96 16.30 -15.39
N ASP A 154 -5.25 17.23 -16.29
CA ASP A 154 -4.42 18.42 -16.50
C ASP A 154 -4.39 19.27 -15.22
N ALA A 155 -3.22 19.85 -14.94
CA ALA A 155 -2.94 20.52 -13.68
C ALA A 155 -3.94 21.64 -13.35
N ASP A 156 -4.40 22.42 -14.32
CA ASP A 156 -5.37 23.50 -14.10
C ASP A 156 -6.78 22.98 -13.79
N ARG A 157 -7.12 21.78 -14.24
CA ARG A 157 -8.40 21.12 -13.96
C ARG A 157 -8.39 20.43 -12.61
N LEU A 158 -7.27 19.79 -12.26
CA LEU A 158 -7.08 19.20 -10.93
C LEU A 158 -7.34 20.21 -9.81
N GLN A 159 -6.93 21.47 -10.01
CA GLN A 159 -7.14 22.59 -9.08
C GLN A 159 -8.59 23.04 -8.91
N LYS A 160 -9.49 22.64 -9.80
CA LYS A 160 -10.88 23.12 -9.83
C LYS A 160 -11.87 22.05 -9.36
N TYR A 161 -11.45 20.79 -9.27
CA TYR A 161 -12.35 19.72 -8.91
C TYR A 161 -12.98 19.93 -7.54
N THR A 162 -14.26 19.62 -7.45
CA THR A 162 -15.05 19.59 -6.22
C THR A 162 -15.37 18.14 -5.83
N GLY A 163 -15.83 17.92 -4.60
CA GLY A 163 -16.27 16.59 -4.14
C GLY A 163 -17.32 15.94 -5.07
N PRO A 164 -18.39 16.65 -5.47
CA PRO A 164 -19.35 16.16 -6.46
C PRO A 164 -18.73 15.82 -7.83
N GLU A 165 -17.74 16.58 -8.30
CA GLU A 165 -17.07 16.28 -9.57
C GLU A 165 -16.15 15.05 -9.44
N LEU A 166 -15.41 14.92 -8.33
CA LEU A 166 -14.64 13.72 -8.05
C LEU A 166 -15.56 12.48 -8.03
N ARG A 167 -16.71 12.56 -7.37
CA ARG A 167 -17.72 11.50 -7.41
C ARG A 167 -18.21 11.20 -8.83
N LYS A 168 -18.41 12.22 -9.66
CA LYS A 168 -18.78 12.05 -11.06
C LYS A 168 -17.68 11.34 -11.87
N LEU A 169 -16.40 11.66 -11.63
CA LEU A 169 -15.27 10.95 -12.25
C LEU A 169 -15.29 9.46 -11.88
N LEU A 170 -15.55 9.16 -10.61
CA LEU A 170 -15.58 7.79 -10.09
C LEU A 170 -16.92 7.06 -10.32
N LYS A 171 -17.93 7.75 -10.85
CA LYS A 171 -19.32 7.29 -10.92
C LYS A 171 -19.85 6.82 -9.56
N TRP A 172 -19.46 7.51 -8.49
CA TRP A 172 -19.85 7.16 -7.13
C TRP A 172 -21.09 7.95 -6.68
N PRO A 173 -22.15 7.31 -6.16
CA PRO A 173 -23.45 7.96 -5.96
C PRO A 173 -23.56 8.80 -4.68
N ARG A 174 -22.60 8.69 -3.75
CA ARG A 174 -22.66 9.26 -2.39
C ARG A 174 -21.30 9.82 -1.98
N PRO A 175 -21.21 10.66 -0.94
CA PRO A 175 -19.94 11.23 -0.47
C PRO A 175 -18.86 10.17 -0.25
N LEU A 176 -17.64 10.45 -0.71
CA LEU A 176 -16.49 9.58 -0.48
C LEU A 176 -15.97 9.73 0.97
N PRO A 177 -15.40 8.66 1.57
CA PRO A 177 -14.61 8.80 2.78
C PRO A 177 -13.48 9.80 2.56
N LEU A 178 -13.37 10.79 3.46
CA LEU A 178 -12.41 11.89 3.36
C LEU A 178 -12.51 12.68 2.04
N GLU A 179 -13.73 12.90 1.53
CA GLU A 179 -13.98 13.60 0.24
C GLU A 179 -13.26 14.95 0.16
N ASP A 180 -13.35 15.78 1.19
CA ASP A 180 -12.72 17.11 1.21
C ASP A 180 -11.18 17.02 1.16
N GLU A 181 -10.60 16.03 1.85
CA GLU A 181 -9.15 15.81 1.84
C GLU A 181 -8.68 15.28 0.48
N ARG A 182 -9.45 14.37 -0.13
CA ARG A 182 -9.20 13.88 -1.50
C ARG A 182 -9.19 15.05 -2.50
N VAL A 183 -10.16 15.96 -2.39
CA VAL A 183 -10.22 17.17 -3.23
C VAL A 183 -9.04 18.10 -2.96
N ARG A 184 -8.70 18.35 -1.69
CA ARG A 184 -7.52 19.15 -1.30
C ARG A 184 -6.25 18.62 -1.94
N LEU A 185 -6.09 17.31 -2.02
CA LEU A 185 -4.93 16.65 -2.62
C LEU A 185 -4.91 16.74 -4.14
N LEU A 186 -6.06 16.69 -4.81
CA LEU A 186 -6.13 17.02 -6.24
C LEU A 186 -5.64 18.44 -6.50
N HIS A 187 -6.08 19.38 -5.67
CA HIS A 187 -5.67 20.79 -5.79
C HIS A 187 -4.17 20.95 -5.58
N GLU A 188 -3.63 20.30 -4.54
CA GLU A 188 -2.20 20.28 -4.25
C GLU A 188 -1.39 19.71 -5.43
N VAL A 189 -1.81 18.55 -5.96
CA VAL A 189 -1.16 17.92 -7.12
C VAL A 189 -1.17 18.86 -8.32
N GLY A 190 -2.33 19.46 -8.64
CA GLY A 190 -2.44 20.40 -9.75
C GLY A 190 -1.54 21.61 -9.59
N LEU A 191 -1.58 22.27 -8.43
CA LEU A 191 -0.77 23.46 -8.13
C LEU A 191 0.74 23.17 -8.23
N GLU A 192 1.20 22.11 -7.60
CA GLU A 192 2.63 21.82 -7.52
C GLU A 192 3.19 21.28 -8.84
N LEU A 193 2.39 20.53 -9.61
CA LEU A 193 2.76 20.15 -10.98
C LEU A 193 2.87 21.37 -11.88
N GLU A 194 1.89 22.28 -11.86
CA GLU A 194 1.94 23.50 -12.67
C GLU A 194 3.17 24.36 -12.35
N ARG A 195 3.44 24.57 -11.05
CA ARG A 195 4.53 25.44 -10.59
C ARG A 195 5.92 24.90 -10.87
N ASN A 196 6.14 23.60 -10.70
CA ASN A 196 7.50 23.03 -10.67
C ASN A 196 7.77 22.02 -11.78
N PHE A 197 6.74 21.52 -12.46
CA PHE A 197 6.84 20.39 -13.39
C PHE A 197 6.06 20.61 -14.70
N GLU A 198 5.77 21.86 -15.07
CA GLU A 198 5.03 22.25 -16.29
C GLU A 198 3.68 21.52 -16.44
N GLY A 199 3.02 21.24 -15.31
CA GLY A 199 1.75 20.55 -15.26
C GLY A 199 1.80 19.04 -15.49
N LYS A 200 3.00 18.43 -15.61
CA LYS A 200 3.17 17.04 -16.02
C LYS A 200 3.91 16.21 -14.97
N ALA A 201 3.28 15.13 -14.50
CA ALA A 201 3.92 14.17 -13.60
C ALA A 201 5.11 13.45 -14.25
N SER A 202 5.16 13.34 -15.59
CA SER A 202 6.34 12.81 -16.30
C SER A 202 7.60 13.64 -16.04
N ASN A 203 7.49 14.97 -15.96
CA ASN A 203 8.63 15.85 -15.69
C ASN A 203 9.15 15.65 -14.25
N LEU A 204 8.25 15.39 -13.29
CA LEU A 204 8.62 14.97 -11.94
C LEU A 204 9.41 13.65 -11.97
N VAL A 205 8.93 12.65 -12.69
CA VAL A 205 9.62 11.34 -12.82
C VAL A 205 10.98 11.51 -13.50
N ASP A 206 11.08 12.28 -14.59
CA ASP A 206 12.34 12.51 -15.28
C ASP A 206 13.39 13.17 -14.38
N SER A 207 12.96 14.10 -13.50
CA SER A 207 13.84 14.79 -12.56
C SER A 207 14.47 13.87 -11.49
N CYS A 208 13.90 12.68 -11.25
CA CYS A 208 14.44 11.71 -10.31
C CYS A 208 15.70 10.98 -10.83
N GLY A 209 16.02 11.09 -12.12
CA GLY A 209 17.23 10.49 -12.68
C GLY A 209 17.31 8.97 -12.49
N LYS A 210 16.17 8.28 -12.67
CA LYS A 210 16.05 6.81 -12.51
C LYS A 210 16.38 6.32 -11.09
N SER A 211 16.09 7.11 -10.07
CA SER A 211 16.18 6.71 -8.66
C SER A 211 14.80 6.79 -8.00
N ALA A 212 14.31 5.63 -7.54
CA ALA A 212 13.06 5.50 -6.78
C ALA A 212 13.15 6.26 -5.45
N VAL A 213 14.29 6.23 -4.76
CA VAL A 213 14.48 6.98 -3.51
C VAL A 213 14.46 8.49 -3.76
N LYS A 214 15.12 8.94 -4.83
CA LYS A 214 15.07 10.35 -5.23
C LYS A 214 13.66 10.76 -5.65
N LEU A 215 12.90 9.88 -6.31
CA LEU A 215 11.49 10.14 -6.64
C LEU A 215 10.65 10.33 -5.38
N VAL A 216 10.76 9.42 -4.39
CA VAL A 216 10.07 9.56 -3.10
C VAL A 216 10.46 10.88 -2.42
N THR A 217 11.75 11.23 -2.43
CA THR A 217 12.26 12.48 -1.84
C THR A 217 11.70 13.72 -2.54
N LEU A 218 11.60 13.71 -3.87
CA LEU A 218 11.02 14.82 -4.64
C LEU A 218 9.52 14.95 -4.38
N VAL A 219 8.79 13.83 -4.36
CA VAL A 219 7.36 13.79 -4.06
C VAL A 219 7.11 14.36 -2.66
N THR A 220 7.79 13.88 -1.62
CA THR A 220 7.57 14.36 -0.25
C THR A 220 8.04 15.80 -0.05
N ARG A 221 9.05 16.26 -0.81
CA ARG A 221 9.50 17.64 -0.77
C ARG A 221 8.46 18.60 -1.34
N HIS A 222 7.91 18.31 -2.52
CA HIS A 222 7.03 19.21 -3.24
C HIS A 222 5.56 19.09 -2.82
N PHE A 223 5.10 17.90 -2.42
CA PHE A 223 3.69 17.62 -2.17
C PHE A 223 3.49 17.28 -0.68
N PRO A 224 3.09 18.25 0.18
CA PRO A 224 2.88 18.03 1.60
C PRO A 224 1.92 16.87 1.94
N GLY A 225 0.91 16.64 1.11
CA GLY A 225 -0.04 15.54 1.22
C GLY A 225 0.57 14.14 1.06
N PHE A 226 1.80 14.05 0.56
CA PHE A 226 2.58 12.80 0.49
C PHE A 226 3.56 12.65 1.66
N ARG A 227 3.70 13.66 2.53
CA ARG A 227 4.53 13.60 3.74
C ARG A 227 3.79 12.80 4.81
N ASP A 228 3.82 11.49 4.65
CA ASP A 228 3.27 10.54 5.61
C ASP A 228 4.31 10.27 6.70
N HIS A 229 4.17 11.01 7.81
CA HIS A 229 5.02 10.95 8.99
C HIS A 229 4.19 11.20 10.25
N SER A 230 4.62 10.66 11.40
CA SER A 230 3.92 10.77 12.69
C SER A 230 4.90 11.00 13.84
N VAL A 231 4.41 11.34 15.03
CA VAL A 231 5.23 11.48 16.23
C VAL A 231 4.86 10.39 17.22
N TYR A 232 5.82 9.53 17.56
CA TYR A 232 5.64 8.44 18.52
C TYR A 232 6.58 8.62 19.68
N LYS A 233 6.04 8.75 20.90
CA LYS A 233 6.82 8.95 22.14
C LYS A 233 7.89 10.05 21.98
N GLY A 234 7.49 11.18 21.38
CA GLY A 234 8.35 12.35 21.13
C GLY A 234 9.36 12.21 20.00
N HIS A 235 9.34 11.11 19.24
CA HIS A 235 10.25 10.86 18.13
C HIS A 235 9.53 10.92 16.79
N GLN A 236 10.17 11.54 15.80
CA GLN A 236 9.65 11.59 14.44
C GLN A 236 9.75 10.21 13.78
N VAL A 237 8.65 9.75 13.20
CA VAL A 237 8.54 8.49 12.46
C VAL A 237 8.15 8.78 11.02
N PHE A 238 8.78 8.11 10.05
CA PHE A 238 8.55 8.32 8.63
C PHE A 238 7.99 7.04 7.97
N LEU A 239 7.01 7.21 7.09
CA LEU A 239 6.35 6.09 6.40
C LEU A 239 6.24 6.32 4.89
N TYR A 240 5.92 7.54 4.45
CA TYR A 240 5.89 7.94 3.03
C TYR A 240 5.08 7.00 2.12
N LYS A 241 4.01 6.37 2.63
CA LYS A 241 3.26 5.30 1.97
C LYS A 241 2.92 5.61 0.51
N ARG A 242 2.17 6.70 0.25
CA ARG A 242 1.71 7.04 -1.11
C ARG A 242 2.86 7.39 -2.06
N ALA A 243 3.92 8.01 -1.57
CA ALA A 243 5.09 8.32 -2.40
C ALA A 243 5.84 7.03 -2.81
N GLN A 244 5.91 6.06 -1.90
CA GLN A 244 6.47 4.75 -2.19
C GLN A 244 5.58 3.95 -3.16
N ILE A 245 4.25 4.02 -3.02
CA ILE A 245 3.30 3.41 -3.96
C ILE A 245 3.54 3.95 -5.37
N PHE A 246 3.64 5.27 -5.54
CA PHE A 246 3.87 5.87 -6.86
C PHE A 246 5.14 5.36 -7.56
N ALA A 247 6.25 5.24 -6.83
CA ALA A 247 7.46 4.64 -7.39
C ALA A 247 7.26 3.17 -7.79
N ALA A 248 6.53 2.40 -6.99
CA ALA A 248 6.27 1.00 -7.28
C ALA A 248 5.28 0.78 -8.42
N ASP A 249 4.27 1.64 -8.56
CA ASP A 249 3.31 1.60 -9.65
C ASP A 249 3.97 1.92 -10.98
N LEU A 250 4.88 2.91 -11.03
CA LEU A 250 5.70 3.15 -12.21
C LEU A 250 6.55 1.92 -12.58
N LEU A 251 7.22 1.31 -11.59
CA LEU A 251 7.99 0.09 -11.79
C LEU A 251 7.13 -1.06 -12.34
N GLY A 252 5.92 -1.22 -11.79
CA GLY A 252 4.94 -2.24 -12.15
C GLY A 252 4.38 -2.05 -13.56
N ALA A 253 3.80 -0.88 -13.81
CA ALA A 253 3.16 -0.52 -15.07
C ALA A 253 4.12 -0.60 -16.26
N PHE A 254 5.32 -0.03 -16.12
CA PHE A 254 6.32 -0.01 -17.19
C PHE A 254 7.29 -1.19 -17.16
N LYS A 255 7.07 -2.17 -16.27
CA LYS A 255 7.87 -3.41 -16.16
C LYS A 255 9.38 -3.14 -16.05
N GLY A 256 9.76 -2.09 -15.31
CA GLY A 256 11.15 -1.69 -15.13
C GLY A 256 11.82 -1.01 -16.33
N LYS A 257 11.05 -0.49 -17.29
CA LYS A 257 11.56 0.23 -18.47
C LYS A 257 11.00 1.65 -18.51
N GLY A 258 11.60 2.54 -19.30
CA GLY A 258 11.07 3.91 -19.49
C GLY A 258 10.86 4.63 -18.15
N TYR A 259 9.65 5.11 -17.89
CA TYR A 259 9.30 5.79 -16.64
C TYR A 259 9.37 4.91 -15.37
N GLY A 260 9.40 3.57 -15.52
CA GLY A 260 9.58 2.64 -14.41
C GLY A 260 11.01 2.12 -14.23
N GLU A 261 11.97 2.64 -15.01
CA GLU A 261 13.36 2.20 -14.93
C GLU A 261 14.07 2.85 -13.73
N PHE A 262 14.14 2.13 -12.61
CA PHE A 262 14.84 2.56 -11.39
C PHE A 262 16.06 1.70 -11.08
N ASN A 263 17.19 2.35 -10.79
CA ASN A 263 18.46 1.70 -10.44
C ASN A 263 18.49 1.14 -9.01
N ASP A 264 17.66 1.69 -8.12
CA ASP A 264 17.59 1.44 -6.68
C ASP A 264 16.20 0.95 -6.25
N LYS A 265 15.47 0.26 -7.13
CA LYS A 265 14.12 -0.30 -6.85
C LYS A 265 14.03 -1.15 -5.58
N GLY A 266 15.14 -1.77 -5.16
CA GLY A 266 15.25 -2.54 -3.92
C GLY A 266 15.34 -1.67 -2.64
N ALA A 267 15.29 -0.35 -2.77
CA ALA A 267 15.31 0.57 -1.62
C ALA A 267 13.91 0.92 -1.10
N ILE A 268 12.85 0.74 -1.89
CA ILE A 268 11.46 0.92 -1.45
C ILE A 268 11.10 -0.16 -0.43
N THR A 269 10.30 0.15 0.58
CA THR A 269 9.85 -0.77 1.64
C THR A 269 8.44 -1.28 1.37
N ILE A 270 7.91 -2.14 2.26
CA ILE A 270 6.45 -2.38 2.28
C ILE A 270 5.69 -1.08 2.52
N PHE A 271 4.53 -0.92 1.90
CA PHE A 271 3.65 0.22 2.14
C PHE A 271 2.92 0.03 3.46
N ALA A 272 3.00 1.02 4.35
CA ALA A 272 2.34 0.99 5.67
C ALA A 272 0.83 1.27 5.55
N ASP A 273 0.13 0.40 4.85
CA ASP A 273 -1.31 0.38 4.64
C ASP A 273 -2.07 -0.32 5.78
N TYR A 274 -3.38 -0.14 5.89
CA TYR A 274 -4.24 -0.79 6.88
C TYR A 274 -4.48 -2.28 6.58
N ILE A 275 -4.30 -2.76 5.34
CA ILE A 275 -4.45 -4.18 4.99
C ILE A 275 -3.24 -4.99 5.45
N VAL A 276 -2.03 -4.44 5.34
CA VAL A 276 -0.77 -5.12 5.70
C VAL A 276 -0.76 -5.65 7.13
N PRO A 277 -1.05 -4.86 8.18
CA PRO A 277 -1.03 -5.37 9.54
C PRO A 277 -2.06 -6.50 9.73
N ALA A 278 -3.25 -6.41 9.12
CA ALA A 278 -4.25 -7.47 9.17
C ALA A 278 -3.74 -8.79 8.58
N VAL A 279 -3.11 -8.75 7.41
CA VAL A 279 -2.47 -9.93 6.78
C VAL A 279 -1.36 -10.49 7.66
N LEU A 280 -0.48 -9.63 8.18
CA LEU A 280 0.63 -10.06 9.01
C LEU A 280 0.17 -10.65 10.35
N ARG A 281 -0.94 -10.17 10.93
CA ARG A 281 -1.58 -10.78 12.10
C ARG A 281 -2.07 -12.19 11.77
N GLN A 282 -2.73 -12.37 10.63
CA GLN A 282 -3.25 -13.68 10.20
C GLN A 282 -2.12 -14.69 9.95
N LEU A 283 -1.00 -14.24 9.41
CA LEU A 283 0.21 -15.06 9.24
C LEU A 283 0.94 -15.35 10.56
N GLY A 284 0.47 -14.79 11.67
CA GLY A 284 1.11 -14.92 12.98
C GLY A 284 2.45 -14.18 13.09
N VAL A 285 2.71 -13.20 12.21
CA VAL A 285 3.89 -12.34 12.21
C VAL A 285 3.70 -11.16 13.15
N LEU A 286 2.50 -10.57 13.21
CA LEU A 286 2.15 -9.55 14.19
C LEU A 286 1.24 -10.14 15.27
N ARG A 287 1.44 -9.69 16.51
CA ARG A 287 0.58 -9.96 17.66
C ARG A 287 0.12 -8.65 18.26
N TYR A 288 -1.18 -8.57 18.56
CA TYR A 288 -1.79 -7.37 19.13
C TYR A 288 -2.05 -7.56 20.61
N SER A 289 -1.99 -6.48 21.37
CA SER A 289 -2.53 -6.43 22.73
C SER A 289 -4.02 -6.74 22.74
N SER A 290 -4.52 -7.25 23.86
CA SER A 290 -5.96 -7.57 24.00
C SER A 290 -6.86 -6.36 23.79
N ALA A 291 -6.41 -5.17 24.22
CA ALA A 291 -7.15 -3.92 24.02
C ALA A 291 -7.26 -3.57 22.53
N LEU A 292 -6.13 -3.56 21.81
CA LEU A 292 -6.11 -3.27 20.38
C LEU A 292 -6.91 -4.30 19.58
N ALA A 293 -6.75 -5.59 19.89
CA ALA A 293 -7.54 -6.65 19.26
C ALA A 293 -9.05 -6.45 19.49
N GLY A 294 -9.46 -6.11 20.71
CA GLY A 294 -10.85 -5.83 21.05
C GLY A 294 -11.42 -4.63 20.29
N THR A 295 -10.66 -3.54 20.15
CA THR A 295 -11.06 -2.39 19.32
C THR A 295 -11.27 -2.80 17.86
N ILE A 296 -10.34 -3.57 17.30
CA ILE A 296 -10.42 -4.04 15.90
C ILE A 296 -11.63 -4.94 15.69
N GLU A 297 -11.87 -5.89 16.61
CA GLU A 297 -12.97 -6.84 16.54
C GLU A 297 -14.34 -6.18 16.70
N ALA A 298 -14.40 -5.06 17.43
CA ALA A 298 -15.60 -4.24 17.58
C ALA A 298 -15.85 -3.28 16.39
N GLU A 299 -15.06 -3.37 15.31
CA GLU A 299 -15.06 -2.40 14.19
C GLU A 299 -14.85 -0.95 14.66
N GLY A 300 -14.11 -0.78 15.76
CA GLY A 300 -13.80 0.53 16.34
C GLY A 300 -12.79 1.31 15.49
N GLU A 301 -12.93 2.63 15.48
CA GLU A 301 -11.98 3.50 14.80
C GLU A 301 -10.65 3.57 15.56
N ILE A 302 -9.53 3.52 14.83
CA ILE A 302 -8.20 3.79 15.37
C ILE A 302 -7.77 5.15 14.86
N ASP A 303 -7.59 6.08 15.80
CA ASP A 303 -7.29 7.48 15.50
C ASP A 303 -5.93 7.64 14.83
N SER A 304 -5.89 8.54 13.84
CA SER A 304 -4.66 8.94 13.16
C SER A 304 -3.65 9.50 14.16
N GLY A 305 -2.41 8.99 14.16
CA GLY A 305 -1.36 9.44 15.06
C GLY A 305 -1.45 8.89 16.50
N SER A 306 -2.42 8.02 16.80
CA SER A 306 -2.44 7.25 18.06
C SER A 306 -1.24 6.30 18.15
N GLU A 307 -0.88 5.90 19.38
CA GLU A 307 0.19 4.90 19.55
C GLU A 307 -0.15 3.59 18.82
N GLU A 308 -1.41 3.16 18.88
CA GLU A 308 -1.92 1.99 18.17
C GLU A 308 -1.75 2.09 16.66
N GLU A 309 -2.11 3.23 16.06
CA GLU A 309 -1.95 3.49 14.63
C GLU A 309 -0.49 3.41 14.20
N VAL A 310 0.38 4.16 14.89
CA VAL A 310 1.79 4.24 14.53
C VAL A 310 2.46 2.88 14.71
N GLU A 311 2.12 2.14 15.76
CA GLU A 311 2.65 0.80 15.98
C GLU A 311 2.19 -0.21 14.92
N LEU A 312 0.91 -0.22 14.53
CA LEU A 312 0.40 -1.10 13.46
C LEU A 312 1.18 -0.90 12.16
N ARG A 313 1.43 0.36 11.80
CA ARG A 313 2.12 0.74 10.57
C ARG A 313 3.61 0.48 10.63
N ALA A 314 4.28 0.94 11.68
CA ALA A 314 5.72 0.78 11.83
C ALA A 314 6.14 -0.68 12.04
N CYS A 315 5.40 -1.45 12.85
CA CYS A 315 5.68 -2.87 13.04
C CYS A 315 5.47 -3.68 11.75
N SER A 316 4.52 -3.28 10.90
CA SER A 316 4.34 -3.88 9.57
C SER A 316 5.57 -3.68 8.68
N VAL A 317 6.08 -2.45 8.62
CA VAL A 317 7.31 -2.14 7.87
C VAL A 317 8.47 -2.93 8.42
N TYR A 318 8.71 -2.86 9.73
CA TYR A 318 9.79 -3.56 10.37
C TYR A 318 9.74 -5.08 10.17
N ALA A 319 8.56 -5.70 10.32
CA ALA A 319 8.40 -7.15 10.15
C ALA A 319 8.74 -7.60 8.73
N VAL A 320 8.32 -6.83 7.71
CA VAL A 320 8.63 -7.12 6.31
C VAL A 320 10.11 -6.93 6.00
N GLU A 321 10.74 -5.90 6.53
CA GLU A 321 12.19 -5.72 6.40
C GLU A 321 12.96 -6.91 7.00
N LYS A 322 12.51 -7.43 8.15
CA LYS A 322 13.08 -8.63 8.79
C LYS A 322 12.84 -9.90 7.99
N MET A 323 11.66 -10.07 7.40
CA MET A 323 11.39 -11.16 6.45
C MET A 323 12.33 -11.09 5.24
N ARG A 324 12.53 -9.90 4.65
CA ARG A 324 13.46 -9.71 3.53
C ARG A 324 14.89 -10.08 3.90
N GLU A 325 15.38 -9.61 5.05
CA GLU A 325 16.71 -9.98 5.57
C GLU A 325 16.85 -11.50 5.75
N LEU A 326 15.83 -12.16 6.30
CA LEU A 326 15.85 -13.60 6.54
C LEU A 326 15.80 -14.41 5.23
N VAL A 327 14.99 -13.99 4.26
CA VAL A 327 14.96 -14.57 2.90
C VAL A 327 16.35 -14.47 2.27
N TRP A 328 16.97 -13.30 2.33
CA TRP A 328 18.32 -13.11 1.79
C TRP A 328 19.35 -14.01 2.48
N LYS A 329 19.28 -14.13 3.81
CA LYS A 329 20.18 -14.97 4.61
C LYS A 329 20.00 -16.46 4.31
N LYS A 330 18.76 -16.94 4.20
CA LYS A 330 18.44 -18.36 3.99
C LYS A 330 18.68 -18.81 2.55
N PHE A 331 18.41 -17.96 1.56
CA PHE A 331 18.38 -18.38 0.16
C PHE A 331 19.46 -17.72 -0.73
N GLY A 332 20.15 -16.68 -0.24
CA GLY A 332 21.21 -15.99 -0.97
C GLY A 332 20.78 -15.49 -2.37
N LYS A 333 21.75 -15.15 -3.23
CA LYS A 333 21.49 -14.78 -4.64
C LYS A 333 20.96 -15.96 -5.50
N GLN A 334 20.89 -17.17 -4.96
CA GLN A 334 20.70 -18.40 -5.76
C GLN A 334 19.25 -18.80 -6.03
N SER A 335 18.24 -18.01 -5.63
CA SER A 335 16.84 -18.42 -5.85
C SER A 335 15.87 -17.28 -6.16
N ILE A 336 16.14 -16.46 -7.19
CA ILE A 336 15.09 -15.85 -8.04
C ILE A 336 15.65 -15.60 -9.45
N MET A 337 16.09 -16.64 -10.15
CA MET A 337 16.19 -16.63 -11.61
C MET A 337 15.05 -17.46 -12.16
N ALA A 338 13.90 -16.83 -12.42
CA ALA A 338 12.95 -17.40 -13.37
C ALA A 338 13.52 -17.13 -14.77
N GLY A 339 13.93 -18.20 -15.45
CA GLY A 339 14.60 -18.16 -16.75
C GLY A 339 13.75 -17.60 -17.89
N PRO A 340 14.34 -17.42 -19.09
CA PRO A 340 13.74 -16.67 -20.20
C PRO A 340 12.57 -17.35 -20.95
N GLN A 341 11.96 -18.42 -20.45
CA GLN A 341 11.00 -19.20 -21.24
C GLN A 341 9.76 -19.56 -20.40
N GLY A 342 8.59 -19.33 -21.01
CA GLY A 342 7.29 -19.45 -20.36
C GLY A 342 7.02 -20.84 -19.79
N LEU A 343 6.35 -20.85 -18.65
CA LEU A 343 5.71 -22.03 -18.08
C LEU A 343 4.40 -21.57 -17.42
N THR A 344 3.31 -21.94 -18.05
CA THR A 344 1.96 -21.95 -17.50
C THR A 344 1.83 -23.21 -16.65
N LEU A 345 1.42 -23.10 -15.38
CA LEU A 345 0.99 -24.28 -14.63
C LEU A 345 -0.20 -23.99 -13.71
N THR A 346 -1.19 -24.85 -13.91
CA THR A 346 -2.52 -24.95 -13.30
C THR A 346 -2.46 -25.29 -11.81
N CYS A 347 -3.31 -24.61 -11.03
CA CYS A 347 -3.54 -24.90 -9.61
C CYS A 347 -4.02 -26.34 -9.39
N VAL A 348 -3.25 -27.13 -8.63
CA VAL A 348 -3.76 -28.27 -7.87
C VAL A 348 -3.15 -28.15 -6.48
N GLY A 349 -3.98 -27.82 -5.47
CA GLY A 349 -3.54 -27.78 -4.07
C GLY A 349 -4.20 -26.64 -3.29
N GLY A 350 -5.35 -26.92 -2.68
CA GLY A 350 -6.11 -25.98 -1.88
C GLY A 350 -5.43 -25.60 -0.57
N LEU A 351 -5.37 -24.30 -0.32
CA LEU A 351 -5.45 -23.71 1.01
C LEU A 351 -6.78 -22.96 1.07
N SER A 352 -7.80 -23.62 1.61
CA SER A 352 -9.06 -22.96 1.96
C SER A 352 -8.84 -22.16 3.24
N VAL A 353 -8.68 -20.85 3.11
CA VAL A 353 -8.64 -19.92 4.25
C VAL A 353 -10.07 -19.52 4.57
N THR A 354 -10.64 -20.05 5.64
CA THR A 354 -11.98 -19.71 6.13
C THR A 354 -11.94 -18.47 7.04
N GLU A 355 -12.87 -17.55 6.74
CA GLU A 355 -13.40 -16.40 7.49
C GLU A 355 -12.92 -16.16 8.94
N ALA A 356 -12.21 -15.05 9.16
CA ALA A 356 -12.27 -14.19 10.36
C ALA A 356 -11.30 -12.99 10.20
N ALA A 357 -11.64 -12.01 9.36
CA ALA A 357 -11.00 -10.70 9.36
C ALA A 357 -12.08 -9.64 9.55
N THR A 358 -12.47 -9.40 10.80
CA THR A 358 -13.19 -8.19 11.20
C THR A 358 -12.20 -7.02 11.17
N GLY A 359 -12.49 -6.00 10.37
CA GLY A 359 -11.57 -4.92 10.05
C GLY A 359 -11.92 -3.64 10.80
N ALA A 360 -11.00 -3.15 11.62
CA ALA A 360 -10.93 -1.72 11.93
C ALA A 360 -10.09 -1.01 10.89
N ALA A 361 -10.44 0.25 10.65
CA ALA A 361 -9.75 1.11 9.72
C ALA A 361 -8.82 2.06 10.46
N ILE A 362 -7.63 2.23 9.87
CA ILE A 362 -6.67 3.25 10.28
C ILE A 362 -6.87 4.45 9.35
N LYS A 363 -7.20 5.63 9.88
CA LYS A 363 -7.19 6.87 9.08
C LYS A 363 -5.75 7.39 8.98
N THR A 364 -5.12 7.19 7.82
CA THR A 364 -3.73 7.62 7.54
C THR A 364 -3.69 8.68 6.46
#